data_AF-A0A933W5S7-F1
#
_entry.id   AF-A0A933W5S7-F1
#
_cell.length_a   1.000
_cell.length_b   1.000
_cell.length_c   1.000
_cell.angle_alpha   90.00
_cell.angle_beta   90.00
_cell.angle_gamma   90.00
#
_symmetry.space_group_name_H-M   'P 1'
#
loop_
_entity.id
_entity.type
_entity.pdbx_description
1 polymer ?
#
loop_
_entity_poly.entity_id
_entity_poly.type
_entity_poly.pdbx_seq_one_letter_code
_entity_poly.pdbx_strand_id
1 'polypeptide(L)'
;MKRVFKITGLIFLSLAMLLFLALLFLPYIVDLNNYREAAARESGRALNRKVSIGDIRLTTLTGFGIRLKDIKVDEDLLEVGSLKLRLSLLPLLKGRIEFSRIIIDKPSLLLKRDREGNWNASQAAEGDKLKTKKPSEPEGKDDISFKILTALLVSDLEIKNGKVRLQDVSSKKPV
;
A
#
# COMPACT_ATOMS: atom_id res chain seq x y z
N MET A 1 33.92 3.81 41.21
CA MET A 1 32.90 4.47 40.35
C MET A 1 33.24 4.45 38.85
N LYS A 2 34.44 4.87 38.39
CA LYS A 2 34.80 4.90 36.95
C LYS A 2 34.74 3.54 36.22
N ARG A 3 35.03 2.42 36.91
CA ARG A 3 35.00 1.06 36.32
C ARG A 3 33.58 0.54 36.12
N VAL A 4 32.67 0.83 37.04
CA VAL A 4 31.25 0.45 36.95
C VAL A 4 30.61 1.18 35.76
N PHE A 5 30.81 2.51 35.65
CA PHE A 5 30.35 3.29 34.50
C PHE A 5 30.86 2.78 33.13
N LYS A 6 32.11 2.29 33.06
CA LYS A 6 32.64 1.68 31.84
C LYS A 6 31.95 0.37 31.49
N ILE A 7 31.64 -0.46 32.49
CA ILE A 7 30.97 -1.75 32.30
C ILE A 7 29.50 -1.55 31.93
N THR A 8 28.76 -0.66 32.62
CA THR A 8 27.38 -0.34 32.23
C THR A 8 27.31 0.26 30.84
N GLY A 9 28.25 1.14 30.49
CA GLY A 9 28.37 1.68 29.13
C GLY A 9 28.66 0.61 28.08
N LEU A 10 29.56 -0.33 28.37
CA LEU A 10 29.88 -1.45 27.48
C LEU A 10 28.68 -2.40 27.29
N ILE A 11 27.94 -2.69 28.36
CA ILE A 11 26.74 -3.53 28.31
C ILE A 11 25.67 -2.86 27.45
N PHE A 12 25.42 -1.56 27.66
CA PHE A 12 24.42 -0.83 26.88
C PHE A 12 24.82 -0.74 25.40
N LEU A 13 26.11 -0.51 25.13
CA LEU A 13 26.65 -0.50 23.77
C LEU A 13 26.55 -1.87 23.10
N SER A 14 26.87 -2.95 23.81
CA SER A 14 26.74 -4.32 23.33
C SER A 14 25.27 -4.67 23.03
N LEU A 15 24.34 -4.26 23.87
CA LEU A 15 22.91 -4.49 23.68
C LEU A 15 22.38 -3.70 22.47
N ALA A 16 22.79 -2.44 22.33
CA ALA A 16 22.46 -1.62 21.16
C ALA A 16 23.02 -2.22 19.87
N MET A 17 24.26 -2.72 19.90
CA MET A 17 24.90 -3.39 18.77
C MET A 17 24.14 -4.66 18.36
N LEU A 18 23.72 -5.47 19.35
CA LEU A 18 22.95 -6.69 19.10
C LEU A 18 21.58 -6.36 18.50
N LEU A 19 20.88 -5.36 19.01
CA LEU A 19 19.59 -4.92 18.48
C LEU A 19 19.73 -4.36 17.05
N PHE A 20 20.79 -3.62 16.78
CA PHE A 20 21.10 -3.11 15.45
C PHE A 20 21.34 -4.25 14.45
N LEU A 21 22.12 -5.27 14.85
CA LEU A 21 22.31 -6.49 14.04
C LEU A 21 20.98 -7.20 13.80
N ALA A 22 20.16 -7.40 14.83
CA ALA A 22 18.86 -8.04 14.68
C ALA A 22 17.97 -7.31 13.68
N LEU A 23 17.94 -5.97 13.73
CA LEU A 23 17.16 -5.15 12.78
C LEU A 23 17.71 -5.25 11.35
N LEU A 24 19.04 -5.35 11.19
CA LEU A 24 19.69 -5.50 9.89
C LEU A 24 19.41 -6.87 9.26
N PHE A 25 19.38 -7.94 10.06
CA PHE A 25 19.11 -9.30 9.61
C PHE A 25 17.62 -9.67 9.56
N LEU A 26 16.75 -8.88 10.19
CA LEU A 26 15.29 -9.09 10.18
C LEU A 26 14.69 -9.35 8.78
N PRO A 27 15.02 -8.57 7.71
CA PRO A 27 14.48 -8.84 6.37
C PRO A 27 15.01 -10.13 5.73
N TYR A 28 16.09 -10.72 6.25
CA TYR A 28 16.61 -12.01 5.79
C TYR A 28 15.94 -13.20 6.49
N ILE A 29 15.52 -13.00 7.75
CA ILE A 29 14.90 -14.05 8.57
C ILE A 29 13.38 -14.15 8.27
N VAL A 30 12.72 -13.03 7.97
CA VAL A 30 11.27 -12.98 7.75
C VAL A 30 10.97 -12.87 6.24
N ASP A 31 10.50 -13.97 5.64
CA ASP A 31 10.02 -13.98 4.26
C ASP A 31 8.53 -13.58 4.18
N LEU A 32 8.28 -12.32 3.80
CA LEU A 32 6.91 -11.81 3.60
C LEU A 32 6.27 -12.34 2.32
N ASN A 33 7.05 -12.93 1.41
CA ASN A 33 6.55 -13.42 0.15
C ASN A 33 5.58 -14.61 0.34
N ASN A 34 5.71 -15.35 1.44
CA ASN A 34 4.76 -16.39 1.85
C ASN A 34 3.34 -15.84 2.10
N TYR A 35 3.22 -14.56 2.46
CA TYR A 35 1.93 -13.89 2.71
C TYR A 35 1.40 -13.14 1.49
N ARG A 36 2.13 -13.16 0.38
CA ARG A 36 1.77 -12.43 -0.86
C ARG A 36 0.39 -12.78 -1.36
N GLU A 37 0.06 -14.07 -1.40
CA GLU A 37 -1.25 -14.50 -1.88
C GLU A 37 -2.38 -14.09 -0.93
N ALA A 38 -2.14 -14.18 0.38
CA ALA A 38 -3.11 -13.73 1.37
C ALA A 38 -3.35 -12.22 1.27
N ALA A 39 -2.28 -11.43 1.17
CA ALA A 39 -2.34 -9.98 1.00
C ALA A 39 -3.05 -9.60 -0.31
N ALA A 40 -2.77 -10.31 -1.41
CA ALA A 40 -3.43 -10.09 -2.70
C ALA A 40 -4.93 -10.39 -2.63
N ARG A 41 -5.32 -11.51 -1.99
CA ARG A 41 -6.73 -11.88 -1.80
C ARG A 41 -7.49 -10.86 -0.94
N GLU A 42 -6.93 -10.45 0.19
CA GLU A 42 -7.57 -9.47 1.08
C GLU A 42 -7.66 -8.09 0.43
N SER A 43 -6.61 -7.65 -0.26
CA SER A 43 -6.65 -6.40 -1.05
C SER A 43 -7.68 -6.49 -2.17
N GLY A 44 -7.78 -7.65 -2.83
CA GLY A 44 -8.76 -7.88 -3.87
C GLY A 44 -10.19 -7.87 -3.36
N ARG A 45 -10.45 -8.44 -2.17
CA ARG A 45 -11.76 -8.34 -1.50
C ARG A 45 -12.10 -6.90 -1.14
N ALA A 46 -11.16 -6.18 -0.54
CA ALA A 46 -11.38 -4.79 -0.12
C ALA A 46 -11.62 -3.85 -1.31
N LEU A 47 -10.96 -4.09 -2.45
CA LEU A 47 -11.13 -3.33 -3.68
C LEU A 47 -12.22 -3.88 -4.60
N ASN A 48 -12.82 -5.01 -4.23
CA ASN A 48 -13.73 -5.82 -5.05
C ASN A 48 -13.17 -6.12 -6.45
N ARG A 49 -11.86 -6.40 -6.53
CA ARG A 49 -11.07 -6.51 -7.78
C ARG A 49 -10.02 -7.59 -7.72
N LYS A 50 -9.53 -8.00 -8.90
CA LYS A 50 -8.41 -8.95 -8.97
C LYS A 50 -7.12 -8.19 -8.74
N VAL A 51 -6.51 -8.38 -7.57
CA VAL A 51 -5.20 -7.83 -7.24
C VAL A 51 -4.16 -8.93 -7.32
N SER A 52 -3.04 -8.64 -7.97
CA SER A 52 -1.84 -9.47 -7.97
C SER A 52 -0.66 -8.66 -7.48
N ILE A 53 0.25 -9.31 -6.77
CA ILE A 53 1.46 -8.71 -6.19
C ILE A 53 2.60 -9.62 -6.61
N GLY A 54 3.70 -9.08 -7.13
CA GLY A 54 4.85 -9.88 -7.55
C GLY A 54 5.74 -10.30 -6.39
N ASP A 55 6.15 -9.33 -5.56
CA ASP A 55 7.15 -9.50 -4.50
C ASP A 55 6.83 -8.58 -3.31
N ILE A 56 6.94 -9.13 -2.09
CA ILE A 56 6.77 -8.37 -0.83
C ILE A 56 8.04 -8.51 0.00
N ARG A 57 8.64 -7.39 0.39
CA ARG A 57 9.86 -7.35 1.19
C ARG A 57 9.76 -6.36 2.33
N LEU A 58 10.39 -6.69 3.45
CA LEU A 58 10.69 -5.70 4.49
C LEU A 58 11.78 -4.75 4.01
N THR A 59 11.63 -3.48 4.34
CA THR A 59 12.67 -2.47 4.16
C THR A 59 13.12 -1.99 5.53
N THR A 60 14.43 -1.95 5.74
CA THR A 60 15.05 -1.40 6.96
C THR A 60 15.97 -0.23 6.62
N LEU A 61 16.69 -0.30 5.50
CA LEU A 61 17.63 0.72 5.03
C LEU A 61 16.97 2.04 4.61
N THR A 62 15.88 2.00 3.83
CA THR A 62 15.16 3.21 3.39
C THR A 62 14.13 3.71 4.42
N GLY A 63 14.24 3.25 5.67
CA GLY A 63 13.24 3.32 6.72
C GLY A 63 12.55 1.97 6.95
N PHE A 64 12.13 1.73 8.20
CA PHE A 64 11.42 0.52 8.62
C PHE A 64 10.03 0.46 7.98
N GLY A 65 9.72 -0.61 7.25
CA GLY A 65 8.47 -0.69 6.50
C GLY A 65 8.38 -1.89 5.57
N ILE A 66 7.36 -1.88 4.71
CA ILE A 66 7.04 -2.92 3.75
C ILE A 66 7.12 -2.34 2.34
N ARG A 67 7.77 -3.05 1.42
CA ARG A 67 7.79 -2.73 0.00
C ARG A 67 7.14 -3.86 -0.78
N LEU A 68 6.16 -3.50 -1.58
CA LEU A 68 5.53 -4.36 -2.56
C LEU A 68 6.01 -3.95 -3.96
N LYS A 69 6.23 -4.92 -4.84
CA LYS A 69 6.60 -4.70 -6.24
C LYS A 69 5.64 -5.39 -7.19
N ASP A 70 5.55 -4.83 -8.38
CA ASP A 70 4.79 -5.39 -9.51
C ASP A 70 3.34 -5.68 -9.11
N ILE A 71 2.67 -4.67 -8.56
CA ILE A 71 1.26 -4.77 -8.21
C ILE A 71 0.45 -4.54 -9.48
N LYS A 72 -0.49 -5.43 -9.78
CA LYS A 72 -1.46 -5.24 -10.86
C LYS A 72 -2.88 -5.40 -10.35
N VAL A 73 -3.75 -4.48 -10.74
CA VAL A 73 -5.17 -4.49 -10.44
C VAL A 73 -5.93 -4.64 -11.76
N ASP A 74 -6.81 -5.65 -11.81
CA ASP A 74 -7.60 -6.02 -12.99
C ASP A 74 -6.76 -6.16 -14.27
N GLU A 75 -5.65 -6.91 -14.12
CA GLU A 75 -4.62 -7.30 -15.11
C GLU A 75 -3.93 -6.16 -15.89
N ASP A 76 -4.69 -5.17 -16.34
CA ASP A 76 -4.26 -4.07 -17.19
C ASP A 76 -4.69 -2.68 -16.68
N LEU A 77 -5.72 -2.57 -15.83
CA LEU A 77 -6.29 -1.25 -15.48
C LEU A 77 -5.29 -0.37 -14.73
N LEU A 78 -4.70 -0.92 -13.67
CA LEU A 78 -3.73 -0.22 -12.85
C LEU A 78 -2.54 -1.12 -12.56
N GLU A 79 -1.38 -0.69 -13.02
CA GLU A 79 -0.10 -1.29 -12.66
C GLU A 79 0.69 -0.34 -11.77
N VAL A 80 1.30 -0.86 -10.71
CA VAL A 80 2.18 -0.07 -9.83
C VAL A 80 3.51 -0.78 -9.72
N GLY A 81 4.57 -0.13 -10.19
CA GLY A 81 5.91 -0.69 -10.17
C GLY A 81 6.41 -0.99 -8.76
N SER A 82 6.25 -0.05 -7.81
CA SER A 82 6.46 -0.35 -6.40
C SER A 82 5.62 0.50 -5.45
N LEU A 83 5.13 -0.12 -4.38
CA LEU A 83 4.43 0.52 -3.27
C LEU A 83 5.30 0.37 -2.01
N LYS A 84 5.62 1.48 -1.34
CA LYS A 84 6.41 1.47 -0.10
C LYS A 84 5.56 2.03 1.02
N LEU A 85 5.36 1.24 2.06
CA LEU A 85 4.64 1.58 3.27
C LEU A 85 5.66 1.72 4.39
N ARG A 86 5.89 2.94 4.88
CA ARG A 86 6.79 3.17 6.03
C ARG A 86 6.00 3.10 7.32
N LEU A 87 6.58 2.45 8.33
CA LEU A 87 5.99 2.34 9.65
C LEU A 87 6.54 3.41 10.59
N SER A 88 5.70 3.86 11.51
CA SER A 88 6.09 4.76 12.60
C SER A 88 6.79 3.97 13.71
N LEU A 89 8.00 4.37 14.12
CA LEU A 89 8.76 3.65 15.15
C LEU A 89 8.15 3.79 16.56
N LEU A 90 7.66 4.99 16.93
CA LEU A 90 7.11 5.24 18.27
C LEU A 90 5.86 4.38 18.57
N PRO A 91 4.87 4.27 17.66
CA PRO A 91 3.73 3.37 17.84
C PRO A 91 4.12 1.90 17.85
N LEU A 92 5.12 1.48 17.05
CA LEU A 92 5.59 0.10 17.05
C LEU A 92 6.16 -0.33 18.41
N LEU A 93 6.88 0.57 19.09
CA LEU A 93 7.34 0.33 20.47
C LEU A 93 6.17 0.19 21.46
N LYS A 94 5.00 0.74 21.13
CA LYS A 94 3.75 0.59 21.89
C LYS A 94 2.88 -0.57 21.38
N GLY A 95 3.40 -1.41 20.47
CA GLY A 95 2.66 -2.54 19.89
C GLY A 95 1.61 -2.14 18.86
N ARG A 96 1.61 -0.91 18.36
CA ARG A 96 0.67 -0.42 17.33
C ARG A 96 1.34 -0.32 15.98
N ILE A 97 0.68 -0.88 14.96
CA ILE A 97 1.12 -0.78 13.57
C ILE A 97 0.46 0.46 12.97
N GLU A 98 1.25 1.51 12.73
CA GLU A 98 0.80 2.75 12.12
C GLU A 98 1.73 3.11 10.95
N PHE A 99 1.16 3.44 9.80
CA PHE A 99 1.92 3.82 8.61
C PHE A 99 2.18 5.33 8.59
N SER A 100 3.45 5.74 8.60
CA SER A 100 3.85 7.16 8.53
C SER A 100 3.82 7.73 7.12
N ARG A 101 4.13 6.90 6.10
CA ARG A 101 4.21 7.36 4.71
C ARG A 101 3.89 6.24 3.74
N ILE A 102 3.13 6.57 2.72
CA ILE A 102 2.85 5.69 1.58
C ILE A 102 3.47 6.32 0.33
N ILE A 103 4.34 5.57 -0.35
CA ILE A 103 5.00 6.00 -1.59
C ILE A 103 4.60 5.06 -2.71
N ILE A 104 3.94 5.60 -3.72
CA ILE A 104 3.53 4.89 -4.93
C ILE A 104 4.49 5.29 -6.05
N ASP A 105 5.31 4.37 -6.54
CA ASP A 105 6.31 4.64 -7.58
C ASP A 105 5.94 3.94 -8.88
N LYS A 106 5.93 4.74 -9.96
CA LYS A 106 5.53 4.37 -11.32
C LYS A 106 4.13 3.75 -11.39
N PRO A 107 3.07 4.42 -10.89
CA PRO A 107 1.72 3.99 -11.21
C PRO A 107 1.44 4.24 -12.70
N SER A 108 0.88 3.25 -13.37
CA SER A 108 0.44 3.28 -14.76
C SER A 108 -1.03 2.92 -14.80
N LEU A 109 -1.87 3.92 -15.06
CA LEU A 109 -3.30 3.71 -15.28
C LEU A 109 -3.55 3.59 -16.78
N LEU A 110 -4.16 2.49 -17.22
CA LEU A 110 -4.54 2.27 -18.61
C LEU A 110 -6.05 2.33 -18.73
N LEU A 111 -6.53 3.39 -19.38
CA LEU A 111 -7.93 3.59 -19.70
C LEU A 111 -8.16 3.12 -21.14
N LYS A 112 -8.84 1.98 -21.27
CA LYS A 112 -9.22 1.41 -22.57
C LYS A 112 -10.68 1.72 -22.84
N ARG A 113 -10.97 2.24 -24.03
CA ARG A 113 -12.34 2.38 -24.55
C ARG A 113 -12.61 1.24 -25.52
N ASP A 114 -13.60 0.41 -25.25
CA ASP A 114 -13.98 -0.68 -26.13
C ASP A 114 -14.70 -0.18 -27.41
N ARG A 115 -15.03 -1.11 -28.31
CA ARG A 115 -15.74 -0.79 -29.57
C ARG A 115 -17.18 -0.32 -29.33
N GLU A 116 -17.76 -0.67 -28.18
CA GLU A 116 -19.10 -0.25 -27.76
C GLU A 116 -19.08 1.13 -27.09
N GLY A 117 -17.90 1.70 -26.89
CA GLY A 117 -17.67 3.01 -26.32
C GLY A 117 -17.54 3.02 -24.79
N ASN A 118 -17.56 1.86 -24.13
CA ASN A 118 -17.42 1.74 -22.68
C ASN A 118 -15.95 1.83 -22.26
N TRP A 119 -15.71 2.46 -21.12
CA TRP A 119 -14.39 2.49 -20.51
C TRP A 119 -14.20 1.29 -19.59
N ASN A 120 -13.00 0.71 -19.58
CA ASN A 120 -12.63 -0.30 -18.59
C ASN A 120 -12.69 0.24 -17.15
N ALA A 121 -12.59 1.55 -16.94
CA ALA A 121 -12.81 2.23 -15.66
C ALA A 121 -14.28 2.29 -15.20
N SER A 122 -15.24 2.24 -16.14
CA SER A 122 -16.68 2.21 -15.80
C SER A 122 -17.12 0.82 -15.31
N GLN A 123 -16.69 -0.27 -15.96
CA GLN A 123 -16.95 -1.64 -15.50
C GLN A 123 -16.34 -1.89 -14.11
N ALA A 124 -15.19 -1.27 -13.90
CA ALA A 124 -14.45 -1.13 -12.66
C ALA A 124 -15.26 -0.46 -11.52
N ALA A 125 -16.14 0.50 -11.82
CA ALA A 125 -17.04 1.11 -10.82
C ALA A 125 -18.38 0.36 -10.68
N GLU A 126 -18.74 -0.51 -11.64
CA GLU A 126 -20.00 -1.26 -11.66
C GLU A 126 -20.00 -2.55 -10.84
N GLY A 127 -18.87 -2.91 -10.20
CA GLY A 127 -18.81 -3.97 -9.19
C GLY A 127 -19.73 -3.75 -7.98
N ASP A 128 -20.43 -2.61 -7.90
CA ASP A 128 -21.41 -2.25 -6.88
C ASP A 128 -22.86 -2.15 -7.42
N LYS A 129 -23.20 -2.85 -8.51
CA LYS A 129 -24.61 -3.04 -8.91
C LYS A 129 -25.35 -4.11 -8.08
N LEU A 130 -24.99 -4.27 -6.81
CA LEU A 130 -25.80 -4.99 -5.83
C LEU A 130 -26.29 -4.01 -4.75
N LYS A 131 -27.49 -3.47 -5.01
CA LYS A 131 -28.40 -2.72 -4.12
C LYS A 131 -28.13 -1.22 -3.97
N THR A 132 -28.44 -0.48 -5.04
CA THR A 132 -28.99 0.88 -4.88
C THR A 132 -30.39 0.79 -4.23
N LYS A 133 -30.43 0.67 -2.90
CA LYS A 133 -31.60 1.13 -2.15
C LYS A 133 -31.51 2.65 -2.15
N LYS A 134 -32.41 3.26 -2.91
CA LYS A 134 -32.84 4.67 -2.93
C LYS A 134 -32.27 5.50 -1.74
N PRO A 135 -31.51 6.58 -1.98
CA PRO A 135 -31.02 7.45 -0.92
C PRO A 135 -32.20 7.97 -0.09
N SER A 136 -32.22 7.59 1.17
CA SER A 136 -33.00 8.27 2.20
C SER A 136 -32.09 9.36 2.75
N GLU A 137 -32.58 10.59 2.80
CA GLU A 137 -32.02 11.78 3.42
C GLU A 137 -30.96 11.50 4.51
N PRO A 138 -29.75 12.10 4.44
CA PRO A 138 -28.82 12.03 5.56
C PRO A 138 -29.20 13.09 6.59
N GLU A 139 -29.99 12.71 7.59
CA GLU A 139 -29.90 13.33 8.92
C GLU A 139 -28.55 12.95 9.56
N GLY A 140 -27.68 13.97 9.70
CA GLY A 140 -26.63 14.12 10.71
C GLY A 140 -25.69 12.93 10.94
N LYS A 141 -24.63 12.78 10.13
CA LYS A 141 -23.49 11.88 10.42
C LYS A 141 -22.16 12.41 9.88
N ASP A 142 -21.88 13.64 10.24
CA ASP A 142 -20.68 14.38 9.84
C ASP A 142 -19.44 13.80 10.55
N ASP A 143 -19.64 13.10 11.68
CA ASP A 143 -18.58 12.52 12.50
C ASP A 143 -17.98 11.21 11.96
N ILE A 144 -18.77 10.36 11.29
CA ILE A 144 -18.31 9.02 10.89
C ILE A 144 -17.46 9.10 9.63
N SER A 145 -17.87 9.92 8.66
CA SER A 145 -17.11 10.16 7.42
C SER A 145 -15.76 10.83 7.73
N PHE A 146 -15.75 11.82 8.64
CA PHE A 146 -14.50 12.41 9.09
C PHE A 146 -13.64 11.41 9.88
N LYS A 147 -14.22 10.58 10.77
CA LYS A 147 -13.45 9.56 11.50
C LYS A 147 -12.84 8.49 10.61
N ILE A 148 -13.50 8.09 9.51
CA ILE A 148 -12.92 7.14 8.55
C ILE A 148 -11.76 7.77 7.79
N LEU A 149 -11.90 9.02 7.34
CA LEU A 149 -10.81 9.78 6.72
C LEU A 149 -9.64 10.03 7.71
N THR A 150 -9.97 10.23 8.99
CA THR A 150 -9.00 10.37 10.09
C THR A 150 -8.32 9.02 10.40
N ALA A 151 -9.03 7.89 10.36
CA ALA A 151 -8.43 6.56 10.52
C ALA A 151 -7.53 6.19 9.32
N LEU A 152 -7.82 6.74 8.14
CA LEU A 152 -6.99 6.71 6.94
C LEU A 152 -5.97 7.86 6.88
N LEU A 153 -5.60 8.47 8.03
CA LEU A 153 -4.47 9.41 8.15
C LEU A 153 -3.15 8.73 7.81
N VAL A 154 -2.96 8.49 6.52
CA VAL A 154 -1.65 8.36 5.93
C VAL A 154 -1.01 9.73 6.10
N SER A 155 0.00 9.83 6.97
CA SER A 155 0.58 11.14 7.32
C SER A 155 1.24 11.81 6.11
N ASP A 156 1.56 11.04 5.07
CA ASP A 156 2.16 11.52 3.83
C ASP A 156 1.93 10.51 2.68
N LEU A 157 1.29 10.95 1.60
CA LEU A 157 1.08 10.17 0.37
C LEU A 157 1.91 10.78 -0.76
N GLU A 158 2.89 10.03 -1.26
CA GLU A 158 3.80 10.49 -2.31
C GLU A 158 3.65 9.62 -3.56
N ILE A 159 3.34 10.25 -4.69
CA ILE A 159 3.25 9.57 -5.99
C ILE A 159 4.44 9.98 -6.86
N LYS A 160 5.24 9.01 -7.32
CA LYS A 160 6.43 9.24 -8.16
C LYS A 160 6.24 8.65 -9.55
N ASN A 161 6.67 9.39 -10.58
CA ASN A 161 6.79 8.90 -11.95
C ASN A 161 5.50 8.29 -12.53
N GLY A 162 4.34 8.83 -12.15
CA GLY A 162 3.04 8.36 -12.60
C GLY A 162 2.79 8.62 -14.09
N LYS A 163 2.04 7.71 -14.74
CA LYS A 163 1.67 7.80 -16.15
C LYS A 163 0.22 7.37 -16.32
N VAL A 164 -0.48 8.03 -17.22
CA VAL A 164 -1.83 7.63 -17.65
C VAL A 164 -1.76 7.36 -19.14
N ARG A 165 -2.26 6.20 -19.56
CA ARG A 165 -2.34 5.80 -20.97
C ARG A 165 -3.82 5.69 -21.35
N LEU A 166 -4.17 6.38 -22.43
CA LEU A 166 -5.48 6.28 -23.06
C LEU A 166 -5.32 5.44 -24.31
N GLN A 167 -6.12 4.39 -24.42
CA GLN A 167 -6.17 3.55 -25.61
C GLN A 167 -7.60 3.51 -26.11
N ASP A 168 -7.83 4.17 -27.24
CA ASP A 168 -9.10 4.13 -27.93
C ASP A 168 -9.02 3.10 -29.06
N VAL A 169 -9.73 1.98 -28.93
CA VAL A 169 -9.86 0.99 -30.00
C VAL A 169 -11.14 1.19 -30.84
N SER A 170 -11.82 2.34 -30.66
CA SER A 170 -13.04 2.73 -31.39
C SER A 170 -12.77 3.31 -32.79
N SER A 171 -11.51 3.38 -33.24
CA SER A 171 -11.18 3.91 -34.57
C SER A 171 -11.63 2.97 -35.70
N LYS A 172 -12.88 3.13 -36.13
CA LYS A 172 -13.33 2.79 -37.49
C LYS A 172 -12.44 3.59 -38.45
N LYS A 173 -11.78 2.91 -39.40
CA LYS A 173 -10.89 3.52 -40.42
C LYS A 173 -11.56 4.75 -41.05
N PRO A 174 -10.85 5.87 -41.28
CA PRO A 174 -11.35 6.90 -42.18
C PRO A 174 -11.49 6.28 -43.57
N VAL A 175 -12.66 6.51 -44.17
CA VAL A 175 -13.06 6.09 -45.51
C VAL A 175 -12.19 6.75 -46.56
#